data_AF-A0A521X833-F1
#
_entry.id   AF-A0A521X833-F1
#
_cell.length_a   1.000
_cell.length_b   1.000
_cell.length_c   1.000
_cell.angle_alpha   90.00
_cell.angle_beta   90.00
_cell.angle_gamma   90.00
#
_symmetry.space_group_name_H-M   'P 1'
#
loop_
_entity.id
_entity.type
_entity.pdbx_description
1 polymer ?
#
loop_
_entity_poly.entity_id
_entity_poly.type
_entity_poly.pdbx_seq_one_letter_code
_entity_poly.pdbx_strand_id
1 'polypeptide(L)'
;MDVPGGSSRQLNARPGGAARGAPAIAGERGQSLAELGVLLPILLILVLGAIDFGRAYYSSQAVDNAARTGAQYAAVSTANAGDLDGIRTAAQQETSTLPHSPTVTATTGTDGRGKTYSRVTVSYNFTTLIAWPGLP
;
A
#
# COMPACT_ATOMS: atom_id res chain seq x y z
N MET A 1 31.54 64.10 -78.47
CA MET A 1 30.57 64.06 -77.36
C MET A 1 29.94 62.69 -77.35
N ASP A 2 29.90 62.10 -76.16
CA ASP A 2 29.13 60.92 -75.75
C ASP A 2 29.60 59.50 -76.10
N VAL A 3 29.38 58.62 -75.13
CA VAL A 3 30.07 57.35 -74.82
C VAL A 3 29.15 56.13 -75.15
N PRO A 4 29.45 54.85 -74.79
CA PRO A 4 29.20 53.68 -75.64
C PRO A 4 28.11 52.74 -75.10
N GLY A 5 27.66 51.76 -75.91
CA GLY A 5 26.67 50.76 -75.49
C GLY A 5 27.25 49.35 -75.39
N GLY A 6 28.01 49.07 -74.33
CA GLY A 6 28.50 47.73 -74.01
C GLY A 6 27.39 46.85 -73.43
N SER A 7 26.96 45.84 -74.21
CA SER A 7 25.94 44.86 -73.83
C SER A 7 26.36 44.04 -72.61
N SER A 8 25.88 44.46 -71.45
CA SER A 8 26.11 43.84 -70.16
C SER A 8 25.35 42.51 -70.08
N ARG A 9 26.06 41.39 -70.23
CA ARG A 9 25.53 40.06 -69.89
C ARG A 9 25.39 39.99 -68.36
N GLN A 10 24.21 40.33 -67.86
CA GLN A 10 23.83 40.04 -66.49
C GLN A 10 23.63 38.53 -66.36
N LEU A 11 24.66 37.86 -65.85
CA LEU A 11 24.55 36.50 -65.33
C LEU A 11 23.76 36.56 -64.04
N ASN A 12 22.47 36.24 -64.16
CA ASN A 12 21.51 36.10 -63.09
C ASN A 12 21.98 35.03 -62.09
N ALA A 13 22.60 35.45 -61.00
CA ALA A 13 22.89 34.60 -59.86
C ALA A 13 21.57 34.29 -59.14
N ARG A 14 21.09 33.06 -59.29
CA ARG A 14 19.90 32.57 -58.58
C ARG A 14 20.16 32.54 -57.07
N PRO A 15 19.27 33.12 -56.25
CA PRO A 15 19.42 33.09 -54.80
C PRO A 15 19.19 31.66 -54.28
N GLY A 16 19.89 31.38 -53.18
CA GLY A 16 20.06 30.07 -52.58
C GLY A 16 18.76 29.30 -52.33
N GLY A 17 18.81 28.02 -52.68
CA GLY A 17 17.84 27.04 -52.23
C GLY A 17 17.90 26.93 -50.71
N ALA A 18 16.86 27.45 -50.06
CA ALA A 18 16.59 27.26 -48.65
C ALA A 18 16.68 25.76 -48.31
N ALA A 19 17.63 25.41 -47.44
CA ALA A 19 17.64 24.15 -46.74
C ALA A 19 16.34 24.06 -45.93
N ARG A 20 15.33 23.38 -46.49
CA ARG A 20 14.16 22.94 -45.75
C ARG A 20 14.64 21.94 -44.72
N GLY A 21 14.81 22.39 -43.48
CA GLY A 21 15.00 21.51 -42.34
C GLY A 21 13.88 20.48 -42.34
N ALA A 22 14.25 19.20 -42.41
CA ALA A 22 13.32 18.12 -42.19
C ALA A 22 12.67 18.29 -40.80
N PRO A 23 11.37 18.01 -40.63
CA PRO A 23 10.79 17.99 -39.30
C PRO A 23 11.56 16.95 -38.50
N ALA A 24 12.18 17.38 -37.40
CA ALA A 24 12.74 16.46 -36.43
C ALA A 24 11.57 15.60 -35.90
N ILE A 25 11.51 14.35 -36.34
CA ILE A 25 10.59 13.36 -35.78
C ILE A 25 11.18 13.00 -34.41
N ALA A 26 10.90 13.85 -33.43
CA ALA A 26 11.25 13.64 -32.05
C ALA A 26 9.94 13.68 -31.26
N GLY A 27 9.52 12.55 -30.69
CA GLY A 27 8.35 12.58 -29.81
C GLY A 27 7.99 11.29 -29.09
N GLU A 28 7.95 10.15 -29.78
CA GLU A 28 7.20 9.00 -29.24
C GLU A 28 7.87 8.36 -28.01
N ARG A 29 9.21 8.25 -27.99
CA ARG A 29 9.94 7.59 -26.89
C ARG A 29 10.01 8.42 -25.60
N GLY A 30 9.98 9.75 -25.70
CA GLY A 30 9.99 10.65 -24.54
C GLY A 30 8.61 10.83 -23.91
N GLN A 31 7.56 10.74 -24.73
CA GLN A 31 6.17 10.88 -24.28
C GLN A 31 5.75 9.78 -23.31
N SER A 32 6.07 8.51 -23.59
CA SER A 32 5.70 7.40 -22.70
C SER A 32 6.36 7.47 -21.32
N LEU A 33 7.60 7.98 -21.23
CA LEU A 33 8.28 8.22 -19.95
C LEU A 33 7.59 9.34 -19.15
N ALA A 34 7.14 10.39 -19.83
CA ALA A 34 6.39 11.48 -19.19
C ALA A 34 5.01 11.02 -18.70
N GLU A 35 4.30 10.22 -19.48
CA GLU A 35 3.01 9.62 -19.09
C GLU A 35 3.14 8.72 -17.86
N LEU A 36 4.17 7.87 -17.82
CA LEU A 36 4.47 7.05 -16.64
C LEU A 36 4.81 7.92 -15.43
N GLY A 37 5.60 8.99 -15.60
CA GLY A 37 5.95 9.90 -14.53
C GLY A 37 4.74 10.55 -13.84
N VAL A 38 3.66 10.80 -14.59
CA VAL A 38 2.41 11.35 -14.04
C VAL A 38 1.55 10.28 -13.35
N LEU A 39 1.54 9.05 -13.85
CA LEU A 39 0.77 7.95 -13.24
C LEU A 39 1.46 7.34 -12.02
N LEU A 40 2.79 7.37 -11.97
CA LEU A 40 3.60 6.71 -10.95
C LEU A 40 3.23 7.15 -9.51
N PRO A 41 2.99 8.44 -9.20
CA PRO A 41 2.53 8.83 -7.86
C PRO A 41 1.22 8.17 -7.45
N ILE A 42 0.25 8.05 -8.36
CA ILE A 42 -1.04 7.41 -8.09
C ILE A 42 -0.83 5.92 -7.85
N LEU A 43 -0.02 5.27 -8.69
CA LEU A 43 0.31 3.86 -8.55
C LEU A 43 1.01 3.58 -7.20
N LEU A 44 1.94 4.45 -6.78
CA LEU A 44 2.61 4.32 -5.49
C LEU A 44 1.63 4.44 -4.33
N ILE A 45 0.71 5.41 -4.36
CA ILE A 45 -0.32 5.55 -3.31
C ILE A 45 -1.17 4.28 -3.23
N LEU A 46 -1.59 3.72 -4.37
CA LEU A 46 -2.39 2.49 -4.40
C LEU A 46 -1.62 1.29 -3.84
N VAL A 47 -0.35 1.13 -4.21
CA VAL A 47 0.50 0.03 -3.71
C VAL A 47 0.74 0.17 -2.21
N LEU A 48 1.11 1.36 -1.75
CA LEU A 48 1.34 1.62 -0.32
C LEU A 48 0.06 1.42 0.50
N GLY A 49 -1.09 1.87 0.00
CA GLY A 49 -2.39 1.65 0.62
C GLY A 49 -2.76 0.16 0.66
N ALA A 50 -2.49 -0.58 -0.41
CA ALA A 50 -2.73 -2.02 -0.46
C ALA A 50 -1.85 -2.80 0.54
N ILE A 51 -0.60 -2.37 0.74
CA ILE A 51 0.30 -2.97 1.74
C ILE A 51 -0.26 -2.78 3.15
N ASP A 52 -0.66 -1.56 3.52
CA ASP A 52 -1.22 -1.31 4.84
C ASP A 52 -2.55 -2.02 5.05
N PHE A 53 -3.42 -2.06 4.03
CA PHE A 53 -4.66 -2.83 4.06
C PHE A 53 -4.40 -4.33 4.27
N GLY A 54 -3.45 -4.91 3.52
CA GLY A 54 -3.10 -6.32 3.67
C GLY A 54 -2.59 -6.65 5.07
N ARG A 55 -1.77 -5.77 5.67
CA ARG A 55 -1.30 -5.91 7.04
C ARG A 55 -2.43 -5.81 8.06
N ALA A 56 -3.35 -4.85 7.89
CA ALA A 56 -4.52 -4.69 8.76
C ALA A 56 -5.46 -5.89 8.70
N TYR A 57 -5.70 -6.43 7.50
CA TYR A 57 -6.51 -7.62 7.32
C TYR A 57 -5.83 -8.84 7.96
N TYR A 58 -4.54 -9.03 7.74
CA TYR A 58 -3.78 -10.12 8.36
C TYR A 58 -3.82 -10.05 9.90
N SER A 59 -3.61 -8.86 10.48
CA SER A 59 -3.68 -8.70 11.94
C SER A 59 -5.08 -8.97 12.48
N SER A 60 -6.14 -8.58 11.78
CA SER A 60 -7.53 -8.92 12.17
C SER A 60 -7.75 -10.43 12.25
N GLN A 61 -7.27 -11.19 11.24
CA GLN A 61 -7.38 -12.64 11.24
C GLN A 61 -6.59 -13.30 12.37
N ALA A 62 -5.38 -12.81 12.66
CA ALA A 62 -4.59 -13.30 13.77
C ALA A 62 -5.27 -13.05 15.13
N VAL A 63 -5.87 -11.88 15.33
CA VAL A 63 -6.62 -11.51 16.55
C VAL A 63 -7.87 -12.37 16.72
N ASP A 64 -8.64 -12.57 15.65
CA ASP A 64 -9.82 -13.43 15.67
C ASP A 64 -9.45 -14.88 15.97
N ASN A 65 -8.38 -15.38 15.35
CA ASN A 65 -7.91 -16.74 15.61
C ASN A 65 -7.41 -16.91 17.04
N ALA A 66 -6.68 -15.92 17.58
CA ALA A 66 -6.22 -15.92 18.96
C ALA A 66 -7.38 -16.02 19.96
N ALA A 67 -8.42 -15.19 19.79
CA ALA A 67 -9.60 -15.23 20.63
C ALA A 67 -10.30 -16.60 20.55
N ARG A 68 -10.40 -17.16 19.34
CA ARG A 68 -11.00 -18.46 19.09
C ARG A 68 -10.20 -19.60 19.72
N THR A 69 -8.88 -19.64 19.56
CA THR A 69 -8.01 -20.66 20.15
C THR A 69 -8.05 -20.60 21.67
N GLY A 70 -8.02 -19.40 22.27
CA GLY A 70 -8.20 -19.23 23.72
C GLY A 70 -9.55 -19.74 24.22
N ALA A 71 -10.64 -19.45 23.50
CA ALA A 71 -11.97 -19.94 23.84
C ALA A 71 -12.09 -21.46 23.67
N GLN A 72 -11.47 -22.04 22.63
CA GLN A 72 -11.43 -23.49 22.41
C GLN A 72 -10.68 -24.20 23.55
N TYR A 73 -9.54 -23.65 23.98
CA TYR A 73 -8.81 -24.16 25.14
C TYR A 73 -9.70 -24.19 26.38
N ALA A 74 -10.40 -23.09 26.68
CA ALA A 74 -11.32 -22.99 27.81
C ALA A 74 -12.47 -24.01 27.72
N ALA A 75 -12.94 -24.33 26.51
CA ALA A 75 -14.06 -25.22 26.28
C ALA A 75 -13.72 -26.72 26.46
N VAL A 76 -12.45 -27.10 26.58
CA VAL A 76 -12.02 -28.50 26.71
C VAL A 76 -12.54 -29.15 28.00
N SER A 77 -12.43 -28.46 29.12
CA SER A 77 -12.90 -28.96 30.42
C SER A 77 -13.15 -27.82 31.41
N THR A 78 -13.82 -28.12 32.52
CA THR A 78 -14.00 -27.14 33.62
C THR A 78 -12.67 -26.72 34.25
N ALA A 79 -11.64 -27.58 34.24
CA ALA A 79 -10.31 -27.22 34.71
C ALA A 79 -9.64 -26.22 33.75
N ASN A 80 -9.72 -26.46 32.44
CA ASN A 80 -9.18 -25.54 31.43
C ASN A 80 -9.94 -24.20 31.42
N ALA A 81 -11.26 -24.23 31.65
CA ALA A 81 -12.06 -23.01 31.74
C ALA A 81 -11.61 -22.07 32.86
N GLY A 82 -11.06 -22.63 33.95
CA GLY A 82 -10.48 -21.89 35.08
C GLY A 82 -8.98 -21.58 34.93
N ASP A 83 -8.29 -22.20 33.98
CA ASP A 83 -6.87 -21.96 33.71
C ASP A 83 -6.68 -20.70 32.84
N LEU A 84 -6.76 -19.54 33.49
CA LEU A 84 -6.65 -18.25 32.80
C LEU A 84 -5.29 -18.05 32.11
N ASP A 85 -4.22 -18.63 32.64
CA ASP A 85 -2.87 -18.52 32.07
C ASP A 85 -2.70 -19.45 30.87
N GLY A 86 -3.24 -20.66 30.93
CA GLY A 86 -3.34 -21.56 29.78
C GLY A 86 -4.14 -20.95 28.64
N ILE A 87 -5.28 -20.34 28.93
CA ILE A 87 -6.11 -19.62 27.94
C ILE A 87 -5.32 -18.48 27.28
N ARG A 88 -4.62 -17.65 28.07
CA ARG A 88 -3.80 -16.56 27.55
C ARG A 88 -2.67 -17.08 26.66
N THR A 89 -1.99 -18.12 27.11
CA THR A 89 -0.87 -18.74 26.38
C THR A 89 -1.33 -19.30 25.04
N ALA A 90 -2.45 -20.04 25.03
CA ALA A 90 -3.03 -20.60 23.81
C ALA A 90 -3.42 -19.50 22.81
N ALA A 91 -4.03 -18.40 23.28
CA ALA A 91 -4.36 -17.27 22.43
C ALA A 91 -3.10 -16.55 21.89
N GLN A 92 -2.05 -16.40 22.71
CA GLN A 92 -0.83 -15.70 22.32
C GLN A 92 -0.04 -16.43 21.22
N GLN A 93 -0.11 -17.76 21.15
CA GLN A 93 0.56 -18.55 20.11
C GLN A 93 0.14 -18.13 18.69
N GLU A 94 -1.15 -17.80 18.51
CA GLU A 94 -1.73 -17.36 17.22
C GLU A 94 -1.28 -15.96 16.79
N THR A 95 -0.64 -15.21 17.68
CA THR A 95 -0.26 -13.81 17.47
C THR A 95 1.24 -13.60 17.38
N SER A 96 2.02 -14.69 17.44
CA SER A 96 3.49 -14.66 17.45
C SER A 96 4.12 -14.06 16.19
N THR A 97 3.39 -14.02 15.08
CA THR A 97 3.82 -13.43 13.81
C THR A 97 3.51 -11.94 13.70
N LEU A 98 2.76 -11.36 14.64
CA LEU A 98 2.44 -9.94 14.64
C LEU A 98 3.65 -9.11 15.09
N PRO A 99 3.89 -7.93 14.49
CA PRO A 99 5.03 -7.07 14.87
C PRO A 99 4.99 -6.57 16.32
N HIS A 100 3.80 -6.49 16.92
CA HIS A 100 3.60 -6.08 18.30
C HIS A 100 2.69 -7.09 18.97
N SER A 101 2.93 -7.33 20.27
CA SER A 101 2.10 -8.27 21.02
C SER A 101 0.72 -7.68 21.32
N PRO A 102 -0.39 -8.36 20.99
CA PRO A 102 -1.71 -7.94 21.41
C PRO A 102 -1.90 -8.12 22.93
N THR A 103 -2.83 -7.35 23.48
CA THR A 103 -3.28 -7.52 24.86
C THR A 103 -4.33 -8.63 24.90
N VAL A 104 -4.04 -9.71 25.62
CA VAL A 104 -4.95 -10.84 25.81
C VAL A 104 -5.47 -10.84 27.25
N THR A 105 -6.79 -10.77 27.41
CA THR A 105 -7.48 -10.82 28.70
C THR A 105 -8.40 -12.03 28.73
N ALA A 106 -8.18 -12.93 29.69
CA ALA A 106 -9.06 -14.04 29.99
C ALA A 106 -9.71 -13.82 31.35
N THR A 107 -11.03 -14.04 31.42
CA THR A 107 -11.84 -13.92 32.64
C THR A 107 -12.85 -15.04 32.71
N THR A 108 -13.27 -15.42 33.92
CA THR A 108 -14.41 -16.27 34.17
C THR A 108 -15.56 -15.46 34.76
N GLY A 109 -16.78 -15.90 34.52
CA GLY A 109 -17.98 -15.31 35.10
C GLY A 109 -19.07 -16.36 35.24
N THR A 110 -20.18 -15.95 35.85
CA THR A 110 -21.37 -16.80 36.03
C THR A 110 -22.57 -16.07 35.46
N ASP A 111 -23.39 -16.76 34.68
CA ASP A 111 -24.62 -16.19 34.14
C ASP A 111 -25.72 -16.09 35.20
N GLY A 112 -26.85 -15.47 34.85
CA GLY A 112 -28.01 -15.35 35.75
C GLY A 112 -28.69 -16.68 36.12
N ARG A 113 -28.22 -17.82 35.59
CA ARG A 113 -28.71 -19.18 35.88
C ARG A 113 -27.67 -20.00 36.65
N GLY A 114 -26.57 -19.39 37.09
CA GLY A 114 -25.53 -20.08 37.85
C GLY A 114 -24.54 -20.88 36.99
N LYS A 115 -24.56 -20.75 35.66
CA LYS A 115 -23.62 -21.44 34.77
C LYS A 115 -22.36 -20.60 34.58
N THR A 116 -21.21 -21.24 34.76
CA THR A 116 -19.91 -20.59 34.53
C THR A 116 -19.62 -20.45 33.04
N TYR A 117 -19.06 -19.31 32.64
CA TYR A 117 -18.55 -19.06 31.30
C TYR A 117 -17.14 -18.45 31.37
N SER A 118 -16.34 -18.69 30.33
CA SER A 118 -15.06 -18.02 30.14
C SER A 118 -15.19 -16.98 29.03
N ARG A 119 -14.65 -15.78 29.26
CA ARG A 119 -14.58 -14.70 28.28
C ARG A 119 -13.12 -14.43 27.96
N VAL A 120 -12.81 -14.50 26.66
CA VAL A 120 -11.51 -14.18 26.10
C VAL A 120 -11.65 -12.90 25.28
N THR A 121 -10.78 -11.93 25.53
CA THR A 121 -10.73 -10.66 24.80
C THR A 121 -9.30 -10.46 24.32
N VAL A 122 -9.14 -10.31 23.02
CA VAL A 122 -7.86 -10.00 22.38
C VAL A 122 -7.98 -8.61 21.77
N SER A 123 -7.03 -7.73 22.11
CA SER A 123 -7.01 -6.36 21.62
C SER A 123 -5.66 -6.06 20.99
N TYR A 124 -5.68 -5.53 19.78
CA TYR A 124 -4.49 -5.20 19.01
C TYR A 124 -4.56 -3.75 18.55
N ASN A 125 -3.49 -2.99 18.77
CA ASN A 125 -3.36 -1.64 18.25
C ASN A 125 -2.61 -1.71 16.93
N PHE A 126 -3.32 -1.45 15.82
CA PHE A 126 -2.75 -1.44 14.49
C PHE A 126 -2.21 -0.06 14.14
N THR A 127 -0.96 -0.01 13.69
CA THR A 127 -0.33 1.21 13.16
C THR A 127 0.01 1.01 11.68
N THR A 128 -0.31 2.01 10.87
CA THR A 128 0.05 2.03 9.46
C THR A 128 1.57 2.20 9.30
N LEU A 129 2.14 1.70 8.20
CA LEU A 129 3.53 1.99 7.83
C LEU A 129 3.65 3.40 7.26
N ILE A 130 2.62 3.83 6.52
CA ILE A 130 2.55 5.14 5.92
C ILE A 130 1.70 6.02 6.82
N ALA A 131 2.21 7.20 7.19
CA ALA A 131 1.46 8.21 7.91
C ALA A 131 0.45 8.86 6.96
N TRP A 132 -0.69 8.20 6.75
CA TRP A 132 -1.77 8.74 5.94
C TRP A 132 -2.39 9.94 6.64
N PRO A 133 -2.55 11.09 5.97
CA PRO A 133 -3.20 12.24 6.56
C PRO A 133 -4.59 11.88 7.10
N GLY A 134 -4.81 12.09 8.41
CA GLY A 134 -6.08 11.81 9.08
C GLY A 134 -6.26 10.40 9.62
N LEU A 135 -5.28 9.49 9.47
CA LEU A 135 -5.24 8.22 10.18
C LEU A 135 -4.15 8.26 11.28
N PRO A 136 -4.46 7.75 12.50
CA PRO A 136 -3.52 7.71 13.61
C PRO A 136 -2.41 6.66 13.43
#